data_AF-A0A9W6WLJ9-F1
#
_entry.id   AF-A0A9W6WLJ9-F1
#
_cell.length_a   1.000
_cell.length_b   1.000
_cell.length_c   1.000
_cell.angle_alpha   90.00
_cell.angle_beta   90.00
_cell.angle_gamma   90.00
#
_symmetry.space_group_name_H-M   'P 1'
#
loop_
_entity.id
_entity.type
_entity.pdbx_description
1 polymer ?
#
loop_
_entity_poly.entity_id
_entity_poly.type
_entity_poly.pdbx_seq_one_letter_code
_entity_poly.pdbx_strand_id
1 'polypeptide(L)'
;MSATEPTKEKAPLKEEDDDDDIEDIDQLVMDLQSNHGLDDDEEEEDEHDASSFKEVPEELLQTNPATGLTNDEVTKRRKKYGLNQMAEEKENMILKFCLFFIGPIQFVMEGAALLAAGLEDWVDFGVICGLLMLNACVGFIQEFQAGSIVEELKKTLANVAVVIRNGQQIEVGAAEVVPGDILKLEDGVVIPADGRLVAPEDVFLQVDQSAITGESLAVDKRVGDPTFSSSTVKRGEGYMVVCATGDSTFVGRAAALVNKASGGTGHFTEVLNGIELTRLLES
;
A
#
# COMPACT_ATOMS: atom_id res chain seq x y z
N MET A 1 60.00 30.94 -36.81
CA MET A 1 61.11 31.15 -35.85
C MET A 1 61.39 32.65 -35.76
N SER A 2 61.82 33.08 -34.57
CA SER A 2 62.04 34.44 -34.07
C SER A 2 60.79 35.22 -33.66
N ALA A 3 60.69 35.83 -32.48
CA ALA A 3 61.41 35.73 -31.21
C ALA A 3 60.58 36.50 -30.15
N THR A 4 60.74 36.14 -28.89
CA THR A 4 60.04 36.60 -27.69
C THR A 4 60.51 37.98 -27.19
N GLU A 5 59.56 38.82 -26.72
CA GLU A 5 59.61 39.93 -25.70
C GLU A 5 60.58 41.13 -25.88
N PRO A 6 60.33 42.37 -25.34
CA PRO A 6 59.80 42.68 -23.99
C PRO A 6 58.90 43.96 -23.78
N THR A 7 58.12 43.92 -22.68
CA THR A 7 57.91 44.85 -21.54
C THR A 7 57.91 46.41 -21.66
N LYS A 8 56.76 46.99 -21.21
CA LYS A 8 56.47 48.24 -20.43
C LYS A 8 56.99 49.63 -20.84
N GLU A 9 56.03 50.55 -20.98
CA GLU A 9 55.91 51.91 -20.36
C GLU A 9 54.56 52.49 -20.85
N LYS A 10 53.72 53.25 -20.14
CA LYS A 10 53.80 54.05 -18.92
C LYS A 10 52.35 54.42 -18.51
N ALA A 11 52.08 54.45 -17.19
CA ALA A 11 50.88 55.03 -16.53
C ALA A 11 50.80 56.57 -16.78
N PRO A 12 49.77 57.36 -16.34
CA PRO A 12 48.93 57.15 -15.15
C PRO A 12 47.48 57.72 -15.19
N LEU A 13 46.76 57.57 -14.06
CA LEU A 13 45.83 58.52 -13.36
C LEU A 13 44.53 57.81 -12.92
N LYS A 14 44.42 57.49 -11.63
CA LYS A 14 43.63 58.17 -10.55
C LYS A 14 42.30 57.44 -10.31
N GLU A 15 42.20 56.70 -9.20
CA GLU A 15 41.60 57.12 -7.91
C GLU A 15 40.09 57.29 -8.02
N GLU A 16 39.33 56.30 -7.52
CA GLU A 16 38.33 56.50 -6.47
C GLU A 16 37.92 55.11 -5.93
N ASP A 17 37.95 55.02 -4.60
CA ASP A 17 37.54 53.90 -3.76
C ASP A 17 36.02 53.66 -3.89
N ASP A 18 35.57 52.43 -3.65
CA ASP A 18 34.42 52.14 -2.78
C ASP A 18 34.33 50.61 -2.59
N ASP A 19 34.77 50.19 -1.39
CA ASP A 19 34.53 48.89 -0.78
C ASP A 19 33.04 48.78 -0.43
N ASP A 20 32.23 47.95 -1.11
CA ASP A 20 30.81 47.76 -0.73
C ASP A 20 30.17 46.43 -1.19
N ASP A 21 30.92 45.33 -1.29
CA ASP A 21 30.38 44.01 -1.72
C ASP A 21 30.49 42.88 -0.66
N ILE A 22 30.57 43.21 0.64
CA ILE A 22 30.66 42.19 1.72
C ILE A 22 29.74 42.47 2.92
N GLU A 23 28.51 42.96 2.69
CA GLU A 23 27.51 43.09 3.78
C GLU A 23 26.27 42.19 3.67
N ASP A 24 26.06 41.43 2.59
CA ASP A 24 24.77 40.75 2.39
C ASP A 24 24.72 39.25 2.76
N ILE A 25 25.82 38.62 3.21
CA ILE A 25 25.81 37.18 3.55
C ILE A 25 25.13 36.92 4.89
N ASP A 26 25.35 37.76 5.90
CA ASP A 26 24.76 37.55 7.23
C ASP A 26 23.24 37.80 7.22
N GLN A 27 22.76 38.69 6.35
CA GLN A 27 21.34 38.98 6.18
C GLN A 27 20.62 37.81 5.48
N LEU A 28 21.26 37.18 4.49
CA LEU A 28 20.78 35.96 3.84
C LEU A 28 20.72 34.74 4.80
N VAL A 29 21.63 34.66 5.76
CA VAL A 29 21.63 33.58 6.77
C VAL A 29 20.52 33.78 7.81
N MET A 30 20.24 35.03 8.20
CA MET A 30 19.14 35.35 9.12
C MET A 30 17.75 35.10 8.48
N ASP A 31 17.59 35.42 7.19
CA ASP A 31 16.33 35.15 6.49
C ASP A 31 16.04 33.65 6.36
N LEU A 32 17.08 32.83 6.11
CA LEU A 32 16.95 31.36 6.06
C LEU A 32 16.63 30.72 7.43
N GLN A 33 17.04 31.34 8.54
CA GLN A 33 16.72 30.85 9.88
C GLN A 33 15.36 31.35 10.40
N SER A 34 14.86 32.48 9.90
CA SER A 34 13.57 33.05 10.31
C SER A 34 12.36 32.36 9.70
N ASN A 35 12.52 31.63 8.60
CA ASN A 35 11.41 30.94 7.93
C ASN A 35 11.05 29.58 8.56
N HIS A 36 11.60 29.27 9.74
CA HIS A 36 11.25 28.08 10.49
C HIS A 36 10.45 28.47 11.74
N GLY A 37 9.14 28.56 11.58
CA GLY A 37 8.20 28.62 12.68
C GLY A 37 7.12 29.67 12.49
N LEU A 38 6.04 29.30 11.83
CA LEU A 38 4.68 29.66 12.20
C LEU A 38 3.72 28.69 11.51
N ASP A 39 2.76 28.23 12.30
CA ASP A 39 1.77 27.22 11.98
C ASP A 39 0.87 27.67 10.81
N ASP A 40 0.95 26.95 9.69
CA ASP A 40 -0.10 26.96 8.68
C ASP A 40 -0.87 25.64 8.80
N ASP A 41 -1.95 25.70 9.58
CA ASP A 41 -3.09 24.79 9.48
C ASP A 41 -3.76 25.01 8.10
N GLU A 42 -3.10 24.57 7.03
CA GLU A 42 -3.75 24.38 5.74
C GLU A 42 -4.35 22.97 5.75
N GLU A 43 -5.67 22.91 5.87
CA GLU A 43 -6.47 21.76 5.48
C GLU A 43 -6.26 21.54 3.98
N GLU A 44 -5.19 20.82 3.61
CA GLU A 44 -5.03 20.32 2.25
C GLU A 44 -6.13 19.27 1.99
N GLU A 45 -7.05 19.62 1.09
CA GLU A 45 -8.03 18.70 0.53
C GLU A 45 -7.29 17.53 -0.11
N ASP A 46 -7.53 16.33 0.42
CA ASP A 46 -6.95 15.06 0.03
C ASP A 46 -7.06 14.79 -1.50
N GLU A 47 -6.02 15.13 -2.26
CA GLU A 47 -5.73 14.43 -3.51
C GLU A 47 -5.22 13.04 -3.13
N HIS A 48 -6.00 12.02 -3.51
CA HIS A 48 -5.73 10.60 -3.27
C HIS A 48 -4.44 10.13 -3.96
N ASP A 49 -3.30 10.44 -3.37
CA ASP A 49 -2.03 9.84 -3.73
C ASP A 49 -1.87 8.54 -2.94
N ALA A 50 -2.19 7.42 -3.60
CA ALA A 50 -2.12 6.06 -3.05
C ALA A 50 -0.69 5.59 -2.68
N SER A 51 0.28 6.51 -2.62
CA SER A 51 1.67 6.27 -2.19
C SER A 51 2.09 7.06 -0.95
N SER A 52 1.18 7.75 -0.24
CA SER A 52 1.46 8.34 1.07
C SER A 52 1.56 7.25 2.13
N PHE A 53 2.70 6.56 2.15
CA PHE A 53 3.05 5.67 3.26
C PHE A 53 3.16 6.54 4.51
N LYS A 54 2.25 6.33 5.46
CA LYS A 54 2.25 7.09 6.71
C LYS A 54 3.40 6.59 7.58
N GLU A 55 4.55 7.23 7.46
CA GLU A 55 5.66 7.00 8.37
C GLU A 55 5.21 7.31 9.80
N VAL A 56 5.44 6.36 10.71
CA VAL A 56 5.03 6.48 12.10
C VAL A 56 6.19 7.14 12.86
N PRO A 57 6.00 8.34 13.44
CA PRO A 57 7.05 9.02 14.20
C PRO A 57 7.58 8.14 15.33
N GLU A 58 8.89 8.19 15.58
CA GLU A 58 9.52 7.39 16.63
C GLU A 58 8.92 7.65 18.01
N GLU A 59 8.40 8.86 18.26
CA GLU A 59 7.70 9.22 19.50
C GLU A 59 6.46 8.35 19.76
N LEU A 60 5.72 7.98 18.71
CA LEU A 60 4.54 7.11 18.84
C LEU A 60 4.92 5.64 19.11
N LEU A 61 6.18 5.29 18.87
CA LEU A 61 6.75 3.96 19.09
C LEU A 61 7.40 3.82 20.48
N GLN A 62 7.52 4.90 21.24
CA GLN A 62 7.99 4.90 22.63
C GLN A 62 6.88 4.43 23.59
N THR A 63 6.32 3.26 23.32
CA THR A 63 5.32 2.64 24.19
C THR A 63 6.04 1.87 25.31
N ASN A 64 5.55 1.98 26.55
CA ASN A 64 6.13 1.24 27.66
C ASN A 64 5.85 -0.28 27.50
N PRO A 65 6.89 -1.14 27.45
CA PRO A 65 6.76 -2.60 27.32
C PRO A 65 5.85 -3.27 28.35
N ALA A 66 5.74 -2.71 29.56
CA ALA A 66 4.95 -3.32 30.63
C ALA A 66 3.46 -3.02 30.57
N THR A 67 3.07 -1.83 30.09
CA THR A 67 1.67 -1.39 30.06
C THR A 67 1.05 -1.47 28.66
N GLY A 68 1.87 -1.44 27.60
CA GLY A 68 1.38 -1.35 26.23
C GLY A 68 0.54 -0.09 26.00
N LEU A 69 -0.36 -0.15 25.01
CA LEU A 69 -1.28 0.96 24.72
C LEU A 69 -2.57 0.90 25.54
N THR A 70 -3.17 2.07 25.72
CA THR A 70 -4.55 2.18 26.22
C THR A 70 -5.58 1.98 25.10
N ASN A 71 -6.80 1.54 25.44
CA ASN A 71 -7.87 1.33 24.45
C ASN A 71 -8.25 2.62 23.70
N ASP A 72 -8.15 3.77 24.37
CA ASP A 72 -8.45 5.08 23.78
C ASP A 72 -7.41 5.47 22.74
N GLU A 73 -6.13 5.24 23.02
CA GLU A 73 -5.04 5.48 22.06
C GLU A 73 -5.14 4.55 20.86
N VAL A 74 -5.46 3.27 21.07
CA VAL A 74 -5.68 2.31 19.99
C VAL A 74 -6.80 2.81 19.08
N THR A 75 -7.90 3.30 19.64
CA THR A 75 -9.02 3.82 18.85
C THR A 75 -8.63 5.07 18.05
N LYS A 76 -7.84 5.98 18.65
CA LYS A 76 -7.31 7.16 17.94
C LYS A 76 -6.35 6.78 16.80
N ARG A 77 -5.42 5.86 17.06
CA ARG A 77 -4.45 5.37 16.06
C ARG A 77 -5.15 4.60 14.94
N ARG A 78 -6.16 3.78 15.26
CA ARG A 78 -6.99 3.07 14.28
C ARG A 78 -7.73 4.03 13.35
N LYS A 79 -8.22 5.16 13.87
CA LYS A 79 -8.82 6.21 13.02
C LYS A 79 -7.80 6.86 12.08
N LYS A 80 -6.54 7.04 12.53
CA LYS A 80 -5.48 7.70 11.75
C LYS A 80 -4.82 6.78 10.70
N TYR A 81 -4.53 5.53 11.07
CA TYR A 81 -3.77 4.58 10.25
C TYR A 81 -4.63 3.49 9.60
N GLY A 82 -5.88 3.32 10.02
CA GLY A 82 -6.76 2.29 9.50
C GLY A 82 -6.52 0.90 10.11
N LEU A 83 -7.04 -0.12 9.45
CA LEU A 83 -6.83 -1.53 9.82
C LEU A 83 -5.50 -2.03 9.24
N ASN A 84 -4.89 -3.03 9.88
CA ASN A 84 -3.74 -3.76 9.35
C ASN A 84 -4.18 -4.75 8.26
N GLN A 85 -4.70 -4.22 7.17
CA GLN A 85 -5.08 -4.93 5.97
C GLN A 85 -4.54 -4.16 4.77
N MET A 86 -4.13 -4.87 3.73
CA MET A 86 -3.78 -4.22 2.48
C MET A 86 -5.06 -3.66 1.85
N ALA A 87 -4.98 -2.51 1.19
CA ALA A 87 -6.12 -1.92 0.52
C ALA A 87 -6.65 -2.91 -0.54
N GLU A 88 -7.80 -3.52 -0.26
CA GLU A 88 -8.57 -4.21 -1.28
C GLU A 88 -9.18 -3.14 -2.18
N GLU A 89 -8.86 -3.17 -3.47
CA GLU A 89 -9.57 -2.36 -4.45
C GLU A 89 -11.05 -2.70 -4.37
N LYS A 90 -11.84 -1.78 -3.82
CA LYS A 90 -13.29 -1.92 -3.77
C LYS A 90 -13.81 -1.79 -5.20
N GLU A 91 -13.93 -2.92 -5.87
CA GLU A 91 -14.66 -2.98 -7.12
C GLU A 91 -16.14 -2.71 -6.83
N ASN A 92 -16.67 -1.62 -7.38
CA ASN A 92 -18.09 -1.31 -7.27
C ASN A 92 -18.89 -2.45 -7.91
N MET A 93 -19.73 -3.15 -7.15
CA MET A 93 -20.58 -4.25 -7.65
C MET A 93 -21.41 -3.84 -8.89
N ILE A 94 -21.83 -2.57 -8.95
CA ILE A 94 -22.57 -2.01 -10.10
C ILE A 94 -21.65 -1.87 -11.32
N LEU A 95 -20.41 -1.42 -11.13
CA LEU A 95 -19.42 -1.31 -12.21
C LEU A 95 -19.06 -2.70 -12.75
N LYS A 96 -18.91 -3.68 -11.87
CA LYS A 96 -18.69 -5.09 -12.23
C LYS A 96 -19.88 -5.66 -13.00
N PHE A 97 -21.11 -5.36 -12.55
CA PHE A 97 -22.33 -5.71 -13.27
C PHE A 97 -22.37 -5.09 -14.67
N CYS A 98 -22.00 -3.82 -14.82
CA CYS A 98 -21.88 -3.17 -16.13
C CYS A 98 -20.75 -3.78 -16.98
N LEU A 99 -19.65 -4.22 -16.38
CA LEU A 99 -18.59 -4.93 -17.09
C LEU A 99 -19.07 -6.26 -17.70
N PHE A 100 -20.05 -6.95 -17.11
CA PHE A 100 -20.65 -8.14 -17.73
C PHE A 100 -21.41 -7.83 -19.03
N PHE A 101 -21.83 -6.58 -19.26
CA PHE A 101 -22.40 -6.17 -20.55
C PHE A 101 -21.31 -5.86 -21.60
N ILE A 102 -20.05 -5.73 -21.17
CA ILE A 102 -18.91 -5.37 -22.01
C ILE A 102 -18.12 -6.65 -22.29
N GLY A 103 -18.65 -7.46 -23.20
CA GLY A 103 -17.99 -8.67 -23.69
C GLY A 103 -18.08 -8.76 -25.22
N PRO A 104 -17.13 -9.38 -25.93
CA PRO A 104 -17.16 -9.47 -27.39
C PRO A 104 -18.46 -10.10 -27.92
N ILE A 105 -18.93 -11.15 -27.25
CA ILE A 105 -20.19 -11.83 -27.57
C ILE A 105 -21.39 -10.92 -27.27
N GLN A 106 -21.34 -10.18 -26.16
CA GLN A 106 -22.43 -9.30 -25.76
C GLN A 106 -22.59 -8.11 -26.71
N PHE A 107 -21.48 -7.56 -27.23
CA PHE A 107 -21.52 -6.51 -28.26
C PHE A 107 -22.22 -6.97 -29.55
N VAL A 108 -22.00 -8.22 -29.97
CA VAL A 108 -22.69 -8.79 -31.14
C VAL A 108 -24.20 -8.92 -30.86
N MET A 109 -24.58 -9.34 -29.66
CA MET A 109 -25.98 -9.48 -29.25
C MET A 109 -26.69 -8.11 -29.11
N GLU A 110 -26.01 -7.10 -28.58
CA GLU A 110 -26.48 -5.72 -28.52
C GLU A 110 -26.69 -5.15 -29.95
N GLY A 111 -25.74 -5.42 -30.86
CA GLY A 111 -25.86 -5.06 -32.27
C GLY A 111 -27.04 -5.73 -32.97
N ALA A 112 -27.30 -7.00 -32.68
CA ALA A 112 -28.45 -7.73 -33.19
C ALA A 112 -29.78 -7.16 -32.64
N ALA A 113 -29.82 -6.78 -31.36
CA ALA A 113 -30.99 -6.14 -30.75
C ALA A 113 -31.30 -4.78 -31.41
N LEU A 114 -30.28 -3.95 -31.66
CA LEU A 114 -30.44 -2.65 -32.34
C LEU A 114 -30.92 -2.81 -33.78
N LEU A 115 -30.42 -3.82 -34.51
CA LEU A 115 -30.90 -4.14 -35.85
C LEU A 115 -32.37 -4.56 -35.84
N ALA A 116 -32.77 -5.46 -34.93
CA ALA A 116 -34.16 -5.92 -34.80
C ALA A 116 -35.12 -4.76 -34.46
N ALA A 117 -34.71 -3.84 -33.58
CA ALA A 117 -35.47 -2.64 -33.26
C ALA A 117 -35.63 -1.71 -34.48
N GLY A 118 -34.58 -1.54 -35.29
CA GLY A 118 -34.62 -0.77 -36.53
C GLY A 118 -35.48 -1.40 -37.64
N LEU A 119 -35.67 -2.72 -37.59
CA LEU A 119 -36.58 -3.49 -38.45
C LEU A 119 -38.04 -3.48 -37.95
N GLU A 120 -38.32 -2.79 -36.84
CA GLU A 120 -39.61 -2.75 -36.15
C GLU A 120 -40.14 -4.15 -35.72
N ASP A 121 -39.24 -5.13 -35.58
CA ASP A 121 -39.58 -6.45 -35.05
C ASP A 121 -39.50 -6.46 -33.52
N TRP A 122 -40.61 -6.04 -32.91
CA TRP A 122 -40.75 -5.96 -31.45
C TRP A 122 -40.72 -7.33 -30.77
N VAL A 123 -41.02 -8.41 -31.50
CA VAL A 123 -41.02 -9.77 -30.93
C VAL A 123 -39.58 -10.25 -30.79
N ASP A 124 -38.80 -10.19 -31.87
CA ASP A 124 -37.40 -10.61 -31.85
C ASP A 124 -36.55 -9.72 -30.94
N PHE A 125 -36.79 -8.41 -30.94
CA PHE A 125 -36.17 -7.49 -29.98
C PHE A 125 -36.45 -7.90 -28.52
N GLY A 126 -37.70 -8.23 -28.19
CA GLY A 126 -38.09 -8.67 -26.86
C GLY A 126 -37.41 -9.99 -26.44
N VAL A 127 -37.27 -10.95 -27.36
CA VAL A 127 -36.60 -12.22 -27.12
C VAL A 127 -35.10 -12.02 -26.84
N ILE A 128 -34.41 -11.22 -27.65
CA ILE A 128 -32.99 -10.92 -27.47
C ILE A 128 -32.76 -10.19 -26.14
N CYS A 129 -33.59 -9.18 -25.84
CA CYS A 129 -33.49 -8.44 -24.58
C CYS A 129 -33.74 -9.34 -23.36
N GLY A 130 -34.70 -10.27 -23.44
CA GLY A 130 -34.94 -11.25 -22.39
C GLY A 130 -33.76 -12.22 -22.19
N LEU A 131 -33.12 -12.65 -23.28
CA LEU A 131 -31.94 -13.52 -23.23
C LEU A 131 -30.74 -12.80 -22.60
N LEU A 132 -30.51 -11.53 -22.94
CA LEU A 132 -29.48 -10.68 -22.34
C LEU A 132 -29.70 -10.51 -20.83
N MET A 133 -30.93 -10.21 -20.43
CA MET A 133 -31.30 -10.04 -19.03
C MET A 133 -31.13 -11.34 -18.22
N LEU A 134 -31.51 -12.48 -18.79
CA LEU A 134 -31.30 -13.80 -18.16
C LEU A 134 -29.80 -14.07 -17.98
N ASN A 135 -28.98 -13.83 -19.01
CA ASN A 135 -27.54 -14.02 -18.95
C ASN A 135 -26.91 -13.15 -17.84
N ALA A 136 -27.25 -11.85 -17.80
CA ALA A 136 -26.77 -10.93 -16.78
C ALA A 136 -27.18 -11.37 -15.36
N CYS A 137 -28.41 -11.84 -15.16
CA CYS A 137 -28.85 -12.37 -13.87
C CYS A 137 -28.08 -13.62 -13.45
N VAL A 138 -27.85 -14.57 -14.35
CA VAL A 138 -27.08 -15.78 -14.06
C VAL A 138 -25.62 -15.43 -13.73
N GLY A 139 -24.99 -14.56 -14.52
CA GLY A 139 -23.63 -14.08 -14.28
C GLY A 139 -23.50 -13.37 -12.93
N PHE A 140 -24.44 -12.49 -12.59
CA PHE A 140 -24.45 -11.80 -11.29
C PHE A 140 -24.58 -12.76 -10.11
N ILE A 141 -25.46 -13.77 -10.20
CA ILE A 141 -25.64 -14.76 -9.14
C ILE A 141 -24.37 -15.62 -8.96
N GLN A 142 -23.74 -16.02 -10.06
CA GLN A 142 -22.50 -16.79 -10.04
C GLN A 142 -21.34 -16.01 -9.42
N GLU A 143 -21.17 -14.75 -9.80
CA GLU A 143 -20.13 -13.87 -9.26
C GLU A 143 -20.35 -13.60 -7.77
N PHE A 144 -21.60 -13.34 -7.35
CA PHE A 144 -21.93 -13.11 -5.95
C PHE A 144 -21.62 -14.33 -5.08
N GLN A 145 -21.94 -15.55 -5.56
CA GLN A 145 -21.62 -16.79 -4.86
C GLN A 145 -20.11 -17.06 -4.80
N ALA A 146 -19.38 -16.77 -5.88
CA ALA A 146 -17.93 -16.91 -5.90
C ALA A 146 -17.25 -15.95 -4.90
N GLY A 147 -17.70 -14.69 -4.88
CA GLY A 147 -17.19 -13.67 -3.96
C GLY A 147 -17.43 -14.02 -2.49
N SER A 148 -18.63 -14.48 -2.13
CA SER A 148 -18.97 -14.81 -0.73
C SER A 148 -18.13 -15.96 -0.19
N ILE A 149 -17.86 -17.00 -1.00
CA ILE A 149 -17.04 -18.14 -0.59
C ILE A 149 -15.60 -17.70 -0.32
N VAL A 150 -15.04 -16.82 -1.16
CA VAL A 150 -13.68 -16.31 -0.99
C VAL A 150 -13.58 -15.45 0.28
N GLU A 151 -14.58 -14.60 0.55
CA GLU A 151 -14.60 -13.76 1.76
C GLU A 151 -14.71 -14.59 3.06
N GLU A 152 -15.52 -15.64 3.06
CA GLU A 152 -15.64 -16.56 4.20
C GLU A 152 -14.36 -17.38 4.44
N LEU A 153 -13.68 -17.81 3.36
CA LEU A 153 -12.38 -18.46 3.46
C LEU A 153 -11.33 -17.50 4.04
N LYS A 154 -11.31 -16.24 3.59
CA LYS A 154 -10.43 -15.19 4.15
C LYS A 154 -10.67 -14.98 5.64
N LYS A 155 -11.94 -14.95 6.10
CA LYS A 155 -12.29 -14.82 7.53
C LYS A 155 -11.82 -16.01 8.36
N THR A 156 -11.84 -17.22 7.81
CA THR A 156 -11.39 -18.44 8.51
C THR A 156 -9.86 -18.51 8.61
N LEU A 157 -9.15 -17.83 7.70
CA LEU A 157 -7.69 -17.69 7.69
C LEU A 157 -7.21 -16.45 8.48
N ALA A 158 -8.10 -15.76 9.20
CA ALA A 158 -7.75 -14.56 9.94
C ALA A 158 -6.69 -14.89 11.00
N ASN A 159 -5.48 -14.42 10.76
CA ASN A 159 -4.36 -14.58 11.67
C ASN A 159 -4.70 -13.85 12.99
N VAL A 160 -4.43 -14.47 14.13
CA VAL A 160 -4.65 -13.90 15.48
C VAL A 160 -3.31 -13.43 16.03
N ALA A 161 -3.32 -12.32 16.74
CA ALA A 161 -2.15 -11.69 17.32
C ALA A 161 -2.34 -11.47 18.82
N VAL A 162 -1.34 -11.82 19.63
CA VAL A 162 -1.34 -11.54 21.08
C VAL A 162 -0.69 -10.18 21.29
N VAL A 163 -1.45 -9.21 21.81
CA VAL A 163 -0.98 -7.84 22.09
C VAL A 163 -1.10 -7.49 23.56
N ILE A 164 -0.25 -6.60 24.05
CA ILE A 164 -0.33 -6.04 25.39
C ILE A 164 -1.08 -4.70 25.32
N ARG A 165 -2.25 -4.64 25.95
CA ARG A 165 -3.04 -3.41 26.09
C ARG A 165 -3.53 -3.26 27.52
N ASN A 166 -3.45 -2.04 28.08
CA ASN A 166 -3.76 -1.75 29.48
C ASN A 166 -3.06 -2.68 30.50
N GLY A 167 -1.83 -3.12 30.19
CA GLY A 167 -1.04 -4.03 31.01
C GLY A 167 -1.51 -5.49 31.03
N GLN A 168 -2.43 -5.88 30.13
CA GLN A 168 -2.90 -7.26 29.99
C GLN A 168 -2.61 -7.79 28.59
N GLN A 169 -2.29 -9.09 28.51
CA GLN A 169 -2.16 -9.80 27.24
C GLN A 169 -3.57 -10.14 26.74
N ILE A 170 -3.90 -9.68 25.54
CA ILE A 170 -5.17 -9.94 24.88
C ILE A 170 -4.93 -10.46 23.47
N GLU A 171 -5.77 -11.41 23.03
CA GLU A 171 -5.80 -11.85 21.65
C GLU A 171 -6.69 -10.93 20.83
N VAL A 172 -6.15 -10.42 19.72
CA VAL A 172 -6.87 -9.57 18.77
C VAL A 172 -6.65 -10.11 17.36
N GLY A 173 -7.59 -9.86 16.44
CA GLY A 173 -7.36 -10.18 15.04
C GLY A 173 -6.15 -9.42 14.51
N ALA A 174 -5.33 -10.02 13.63
CA ALA A 174 -4.17 -9.37 13.04
C ALA A 174 -4.52 -8.06 12.33
N ALA A 175 -5.74 -7.95 11.80
CA ALA A 175 -6.29 -6.74 11.20
C ALA A 175 -6.49 -5.56 12.16
N GLU A 176 -6.63 -5.85 13.46
CA GLU A 176 -6.91 -4.86 14.50
C GLU A 176 -5.66 -4.28 15.16
N VAL A 177 -4.49 -4.78 14.77
CA VAL A 177 -3.17 -4.32 15.22
C VAL A 177 -2.92 -2.92 14.70
N VAL A 178 -2.42 -2.03 15.56
CA VAL A 178 -2.11 -0.64 15.20
C VAL A 178 -0.63 -0.33 15.46
N PRO A 179 -0.05 0.69 14.80
CA PRO A 179 1.30 1.12 15.10
C PRO A 179 1.51 1.48 16.56
N GLY A 180 2.63 1.03 17.11
CA GLY A 180 3.03 1.11 18.52
C GLY A 180 2.50 0.01 19.43
N ASP A 181 1.57 -0.85 18.97
CA ASP A 181 1.15 -2.04 19.72
C ASP A 181 2.37 -2.90 20.07
N ILE A 182 2.32 -3.52 21.25
CA ILE A 182 3.36 -4.45 21.69
C ILE A 182 2.82 -5.86 21.50
N LEU A 183 3.37 -6.57 20.53
CA LEU A 183 3.02 -7.94 20.24
C LEU A 183 3.93 -8.88 21.02
N LYS A 184 3.33 -9.95 21.53
CA LYS A 184 4.07 -11.11 22.03
C LYS A 184 4.30 -12.07 20.87
N LEU A 185 5.57 -12.42 20.65
CA LEU A 185 6.00 -13.38 19.65
C LEU A 185 6.33 -14.70 20.37
N GLU A 186 5.73 -15.78 19.89
CA GLU A 186 5.93 -17.14 20.39
C GLU A 186 6.22 -18.09 19.24
N ASP A 187 6.74 -19.27 19.57
CA ASP A 187 7.05 -20.32 18.60
C ASP A 187 5.84 -20.67 17.71
N GLY A 188 6.04 -20.62 16.40
CA GLY A 188 5.03 -20.95 15.40
C GLY A 188 4.09 -19.82 15.02
N VAL A 189 4.18 -18.65 15.67
CA VAL A 189 3.35 -17.49 15.33
C VAL A 189 3.87 -16.80 14.08
N VAL A 190 2.94 -16.44 13.19
CA VAL A 190 3.22 -15.60 12.01
C VAL A 190 3.11 -14.13 12.40
N ILE A 191 4.17 -13.37 12.13
CA ILE A 191 4.26 -11.95 12.47
C ILE A 191 3.24 -11.15 11.64
N PRO A 192 2.28 -10.45 12.27
CA PRO A 192 1.16 -9.84 11.57
C PRO A 192 1.49 -8.48 10.92
N ALA A 193 2.53 -7.80 11.39
CA ALA A 193 2.89 -6.44 10.98
C ALA A 193 4.40 -6.22 11.13
N ASP A 194 4.94 -5.20 10.45
CA ASP A 194 6.35 -4.84 10.59
C ASP A 194 6.60 -4.16 11.92
N GLY A 195 7.75 -4.44 12.52
CA GLY A 195 8.12 -3.80 13.75
C GLY A 195 9.56 -4.03 14.17
N ARG A 196 9.81 -3.81 15.46
CA ARG A 196 11.14 -3.89 16.06
C ARG A 196 11.09 -4.71 17.33
N LEU A 197 12.06 -5.61 17.51
CA LEU A 197 12.12 -6.44 18.70
C LEU A 197 12.44 -5.56 19.93
N VAL A 198 11.63 -5.69 20.97
CA VAL A 198 11.80 -4.99 22.26
C VAL A 198 11.78 -6.04 23.36
N ALA A 199 12.85 -6.16 24.14
CA ALA A 199 12.86 -7.06 25.29
C ALA A 199 13.73 -6.49 26.41
N PRO A 200 13.35 -6.72 27.68
CA PRO A 200 14.14 -6.28 28.83
C PRO A 200 15.41 -7.12 29.07
N GLU A 201 15.52 -8.32 28.48
CA GLU A 201 16.67 -9.23 28.60
C GLU A 201 17.12 -9.75 27.23
N ASP A 202 18.27 -10.45 27.17
CA ASP A 202 18.80 -11.08 25.96
C ASP A 202 17.82 -12.13 25.40
N VAL A 203 16.97 -11.71 24.48
CA VAL A 203 16.06 -12.59 23.75
C VAL A 203 16.77 -13.23 22.56
N PHE A 204 16.68 -14.55 22.49
CA PHE A 204 17.10 -15.32 21.32
C PHE A 204 15.87 -15.70 20.50
N LEU A 205 15.60 -14.94 19.44
CA LEU A 205 14.47 -15.19 18.55
C LEU A 205 14.98 -15.60 17.16
N GLN A 206 14.49 -16.73 16.65
CA GLN A 206 14.76 -17.19 15.29
C GLN A 206 13.53 -16.99 14.43
N VAL A 207 13.70 -16.24 13.34
CA VAL A 207 12.61 -15.89 12.42
C VAL A 207 12.91 -16.44 11.03
N ASP A 208 11.95 -17.17 10.47
CA ASP A 208 11.96 -17.64 9.10
C ASP A 208 11.38 -16.57 8.17
N GLN A 209 12.25 -16.06 7.29
CA GLN A 209 11.93 -15.02 6.31
C GLN A 209 11.80 -15.60 4.89
N SER A 210 11.67 -16.92 4.74
CA SER A 210 11.55 -17.60 3.44
C SER A 210 10.41 -17.05 2.57
N ALA A 211 9.33 -16.57 3.18
CA ALA A 211 8.22 -15.94 2.47
C ALA A 211 8.61 -14.64 1.74
N ILE A 212 9.65 -13.94 2.22
CA ILE A 212 10.06 -12.63 1.69
C ILE A 212 11.35 -12.75 0.89
N THR A 213 12.35 -13.44 1.43
CA THR A 213 13.69 -13.54 0.82
C THR A 213 13.86 -14.77 -0.05
N GLY A 214 13.01 -15.78 0.12
CA GLY A 214 13.17 -17.10 -0.51
C GLY A 214 14.24 -17.97 0.15
N GLU A 215 14.91 -17.51 1.20
CA GLU A 215 15.93 -18.27 1.90
C GLU A 215 15.32 -19.10 3.03
N SER A 216 15.61 -20.41 3.06
CA SER A 216 15.02 -21.33 4.05
C SER A 216 15.73 -21.33 5.41
N LEU A 217 16.86 -20.62 5.56
CA LEU A 217 17.55 -20.54 6.84
C LEU A 217 16.85 -19.52 7.75
N ALA A 218 16.58 -19.93 9.00
CA ALA A 218 16.10 -19.01 10.01
C ALA A 218 17.22 -18.01 10.38
N VAL A 219 16.82 -16.76 10.58
CA VAL A 219 17.71 -15.66 10.95
C VAL A 219 17.57 -15.38 12.44
N ASP A 220 18.71 -15.32 13.16
CA ASP A 220 18.75 -14.92 14.55
C ASP A 220 18.49 -13.41 14.66
N LYS A 221 17.52 -13.02 15.50
CA LYS A 221 17.13 -11.63 15.76
C LYS A 221 17.46 -11.26 17.20
N ARG A 222 18.03 -10.06 17.35
CA ARG A 222 18.38 -9.45 18.64
C ARG A 222 17.46 -8.27 18.94
N VAL A 223 17.52 -7.77 20.17
CA VAL A 223 16.79 -6.58 20.58
C VAL A 223 17.18 -5.40 19.70
N GLY A 224 16.18 -4.69 19.17
CA GLY A 224 16.36 -3.58 18.23
C GLY A 224 16.36 -3.99 16.76
N ASP A 225 16.46 -5.28 16.43
CA ASP A 225 16.39 -5.72 15.03
C ASP A 225 14.97 -5.58 14.46
N PRO A 226 14.85 -5.27 13.16
CA PRO A 226 13.56 -5.21 12.50
C PRO A 226 12.97 -6.61 12.30
N THR A 227 11.67 -6.71 12.50
CA THR A 227 10.83 -7.87 12.19
C THR A 227 9.87 -7.51 11.06
N PHE A 228 9.65 -8.44 10.14
CA PHE A 228 8.84 -8.20 8.94
C PHE A 228 7.55 -9.01 8.99
N SER A 229 6.47 -8.43 8.48
CA SER A 229 5.18 -9.10 8.28
C SER A 229 5.34 -10.36 7.42
N SER A 230 4.51 -11.38 7.65
CA SER A 230 4.56 -12.67 6.93
C SER A 230 5.79 -13.54 7.20
N SER A 231 6.66 -13.13 8.13
CA SER A 231 7.70 -14.01 8.67
C SER A 231 7.17 -14.87 9.81
N THR A 232 7.73 -16.06 10.01
CA THR A 232 7.26 -17.00 11.06
C THR A 232 8.32 -17.19 12.12
N VAL A 233 7.93 -17.10 13.39
CA VAL A 233 8.83 -17.41 14.51
C VAL A 233 9.07 -18.91 14.56
N LYS A 234 10.33 -19.33 14.42
CA LYS A 234 10.71 -20.75 14.49
C LYS A 234 11.04 -21.19 15.91
N ARG A 235 11.76 -20.35 16.64
CA ARG A 235 12.25 -20.62 17.99
C ARG A 235 12.40 -19.33 18.79
N GLY A 236 12.06 -19.42 20.07
CA GLY A 236 12.21 -18.34 21.04
C GLY A 236 10.92 -17.57 21.28
N GLU A 237 10.94 -16.79 22.35
CA GLU A 237 9.87 -15.88 22.71
C GLU A 237 10.42 -14.46 22.83
N GLY A 238 9.60 -13.47 22.47
CA GLY A 238 10.02 -12.08 22.55
C GLY A 238 8.84 -11.14 22.47
N TYR A 239 9.10 -9.86 22.67
CA TYR A 239 8.12 -8.82 22.41
C TYR A 239 8.61 -7.96 21.25
N MET A 240 7.68 -7.44 20.45
CA MET A 240 7.99 -6.49 19.41
C MET A 240 7.04 -5.30 19.47
N VAL A 241 7.54 -4.12 19.14
CA VAL A 241 6.72 -2.94 18.92
C VAL A 241 6.39 -2.85 17.43
N VAL A 242 5.11 -2.63 17.10
CA VAL A 242 4.67 -2.45 15.71
C VAL A 242 5.14 -1.10 15.21
N CYS A 243 5.85 -1.08 14.09
CA CYS A 243 6.29 0.15 13.45
C CYS A 243 5.41 0.51 12.25
N ALA A 244 4.97 -0.48 11.47
CA ALA A 244 4.15 -0.25 10.28
C ALA A 244 3.10 -1.35 10.09
N THR A 245 1.94 -0.97 9.55
CA THR A 245 0.77 -1.85 9.34
C THR A 245 0.23 -1.70 7.91
N GLY A 246 -0.46 -2.72 7.42
CA GLY A 246 -1.13 -2.73 6.11
C GLY A 246 -0.18 -2.46 4.95
N ASP A 247 -0.57 -1.54 4.07
CA ASP A 247 0.20 -1.14 2.88
C ASP A 247 1.57 -0.54 3.22
N SER A 248 1.76 -0.04 4.44
CA SER A 248 3.03 0.55 4.88
C SER A 248 4.06 -0.49 5.32
N THR A 249 3.71 -1.78 5.41
CA THR A 249 4.66 -2.88 5.70
C THR A 249 5.57 -3.16 4.50
N PHE A 250 6.72 -3.80 4.70
CA PHE A 250 7.63 -4.19 3.63
C PHE A 250 6.93 -5.06 2.57
N VAL A 251 6.15 -6.05 3.02
CA VAL A 251 5.37 -6.92 2.13
C VAL A 251 4.22 -6.15 1.49
N GLY A 252 3.55 -5.26 2.22
CA GLY A 252 2.50 -4.39 1.68
C GLY A 252 3.00 -3.46 0.57
N ARG A 253 4.17 -2.82 0.78
CA ARG A 253 4.82 -1.99 -0.23
C ARG A 253 5.18 -2.78 -1.48
N ALA A 254 5.76 -3.98 -1.31
CA ALA A 254 6.09 -4.85 -2.43
C ALA A 254 4.82 -5.28 -3.19
N ALA A 255 3.75 -5.65 -2.49
CA ALA A 255 2.47 -6.02 -3.08
C ALA A 255 1.82 -4.84 -3.85
N ALA A 256 1.83 -3.63 -3.27
CA ALA A 256 1.30 -2.44 -3.92
C ALA A 256 2.04 -2.09 -5.22
N LEU A 257 3.38 -2.22 -5.23
CA LEU A 257 4.19 -2.03 -6.43
C LEU A 257 3.87 -3.07 -7.51
N VAL A 258 3.72 -4.33 -7.12
CA VAL A 258 3.33 -5.41 -8.04
C VAL A 258 1.93 -5.16 -8.59
N ASN A 259 0.95 -4.80 -7.77
CA ASN A 259 -0.41 -4.49 -8.24
C ASN A 259 -0.42 -3.31 -9.22
N LYS A 260 0.32 -2.24 -8.93
CA LYS A 260 0.47 -1.09 -9.84
C LYS A 260 1.11 -1.48 -11.18
N ALA A 261 2.05 -2.41 -11.17
CA ALA A 261 2.70 -2.93 -12.38
C ALA A 261 1.88 -3.99 -13.12
N SER A 262 1.02 -4.72 -12.41
CA SER A 262 0.24 -5.87 -12.92
C SER A 262 -1.09 -5.47 -13.55
N GLY A 263 -1.30 -4.21 -13.89
CA GLY A 263 -2.46 -3.75 -14.68
C GLY A 263 -2.55 -4.35 -16.10
N GLY A 264 -1.71 -5.32 -16.44
CA GLY A 264 -1.82 -6.14 -17.65
C GLY A 264 -2.79 -7.31 -17.45
N THR A 265 -3.67 -7.53 -18.43
CA THR A 265 -4.57 -8.69 -18.46
C THR A 265 -3.79 -9.99 -18.31
N GLY A 266 -4.19 -10.85 -17.36
CA GLY A 266 -3.51 -12.13 -17.13
C GLY A 266 -3.52 -13.03 -18.37
N HIS A 267 -2.47 -13.85 -18.54
CA HIS A 267 -2.31 -14.77 -19.69
C HIS A 267 -3.54 -15.65 -19.94
N PHE A 268 -4.24 -16.08 -18.88
CA PHE A 268 -5.47 -16.86 -19.02
C PHE A 268 -6.63 -16.05 -19.63
N THR A 269 -6.80 -14.79 -19.22
CA THR A 269 -7.80 -13.88 -19.79
C THR A 269 -7.49 -13.56 -21.25
N GLU A 270 -6.21 -13.41 -21.60
CA GLU A 270 -5.78 -13.19 -22.99
C GLU A 270 -6.11 -14.39 -23.89
N VAL A 271 -5.86 -15.62 -23.41
CA VAL A 271 -6.22 -16.85 -24.14
C VAL A 271 -7.74 -17.00 -24.29
N LEU A 272 -8.51 -16.70 -23.24
CA LEU A 272 -9.98 -16.74 -23.31
C LEU A 272 -10.53 -15.75 -24.32
N ASN A 273 -10.07 -14.49 -24.27
CA ASN A 273 -10.46 -13.46 -25.23
C ASN A 273 -10.07 -13.87 -26.67
N GLY A 274 -8.92 -14.50 -26.85
CA GLY A 274 -8.49 -15.03 -28.14
C GLY A 274 -9.40 -16.14 -28.68
N ILE A 275 -9.86 -17.06 -27.83
CA ILE A 275 -10.80 -18.13 -28.22
C ILE A 275 -12.17 -17.54 -28.59
N GLU A 276 -12.68 -16.59 -27.81
CA GLU A 276 -13.95 -15.93 -28.09
C GLU A 276 -13.91 -15.19 -29.43
N LEU A 277 -12.85 -14.42 -29.68
CA LEU A 277 -12.69 -13.67 -30.93
C LEU A 277 -12.56 -14.58 -32.15
N THR A 278 -11.80 -15.68 -32.01
CA THR A 278 -11.60 -16.66 -33.11
C THR A 278 -12.92 -17.33 -33.48
N ARG A 279 -13.72 -17.75 -32.49
CA ARG A 279 -15.04 -18.35 -32.75
C ARG A 279 -16.04 -17.39 -33.38
N LEU A 280 -15.98 -16.11 -33.03
CA LEU A 280 -16.84 -15.10 -33.63
C LEU A 280 -16.48 -14.82 -35.10
N LEU A 281 -15.20 -14.93 -35.48
CA LEU A 281 -14.75 -14.72 -36.85
C LEU A 281 -14.97 -15.93 -37.77
N GLU A 282 -15.07 -17.13 -37.21
CA GLU A 282 -15.36 -18.37 -37.96
C GLU A 282 -16.87 -18.65 -38.13
N SER A 283 -17.75 -17.89 -37.45
CA SER A 283 -19.21 -17.98 -37.54
C SER A 283 -19.80 -17.02 -38.57
#